data_AF-A0A5A9YSA1-F1
#
_entry.id   AF-A0A5A9YSA1-F1
#
_cell.length_a   1.000
_cell.length_b   1.000
_cell.length_c   1.000
_cell.angle_alpha   90.00
_cell.angle_beta   90.00
_cell.angle_gamma   90.00
#
_symmetry.space_group_name_H-M   'P 1'
#
loop_
_entity.id
_entity.type
_entity.pdbx_description
1 polymer ?
#
loop_
_entity_poly.entity_id
_entity_poly.type
_entity_poly.pdbx_seq_one_letter_code
_entity_poly.pdbx_strand_id
1 'polypeptide(L)' 'MRRLPTLCLLALAPLTGVAPQAQAASLYNLLVGTYTEGSSEGFQVYRFDGSDGSVKGPLRVAHTSNPSY' A
#
# COMPACT_ATOMS: atom_id res chain seq x y z
N MET A 1 -54.02 -26.86 23.08
CA MET A 1 -53.09 -26.23 24.05
C MET A 1 -51.95 -27.17 24.36
N ARG A 2 -50.75 -26.93 23.82
CA ARG A 2 -49.46 -27.28 24.45
C ARG A 2 -48.33 -26.66 23.63
N ARG A 3 -47.41 -26.03 24.35
CA ARG A 3 -46.50 -24.96 23.93
C ARG A 3 -45.25 -25.54 23.24
N LEU A 4 -44.64 -24.74 22.37
CA LEU A 4 -43.28 -24.91 21.81
C LEU A 4 -42.28 -25.37 22.89
N PRO A 5 -41.27 -26.18 22.52
CA PRO A 5 -39.94 -25.59 22.43
C PRO A 5 -39.05 -26.32 21.41
N THR A 6 -38.83 -25.74 20.24
CA THR A 6 -37.62 -26.08 19.48
C THR A 6 -37.05 -24.83 18.83
N LEU A 7 -36.89 -23.81 19.69
CA LEU A 7 -36.03 -22.66 19.47
C LEU A 7 -34.58 -23.13 19.64
N CYS A 8 -34.03 -23.89 18.69
CA CYS A 8 -32.61 -24.30 18.73
C CYS A 8 -32.11 -24.81 17.36
N LEU A 9 -32.32 -24.04 16.29
CA LEU A 9 -31.67 -24.30 15.00
C LEU A 9 -31.14 -23.01 14.36
N LEU A 10 -30.71 -22.06 15.20
CA LEU A 10 -29.66 -21.10 14.81
C LEU A 10 -28.31 -21.81 15.00
N ALA A 11 -28.07 -22.83 14.18
CA ALA A 11 -26.75 -23.41 14.02
C ALA A 11 -25.85 -22.33 13.43
N LEU A 12 -25.05 -21.75 14.32
CA LEU A 12 -23.97 -20.82 14.11
C LEU A 12 -23.17 -21.19 12.85
N ALA A 13 -23.46 -20.55 11.71
CA ALA A 13 -22.55 -20.59 10.58
C ALA A 13 -21.36 -19.69 10.92
N PRO A 14 -20.13 -20.19 11.10
CA PRO A 14 -18.99 -19.31 11.14
C PRO A 14 -18.87 -18.73 9.72
N LEU A 15 -19.28 -17.47 9.56
CA LEU A 15 -18.85 -16.61 8.46
C LEU A 15 -17.35 -16.37 8.62
N THR A 16 -16.51 -17.40 8.44
CA THR A 16 -15.07 -17.21 8.24
C THR A 16 -14.89 -16.74 6.80
N GLY A 17 -15.30 -15.50 6.54
CA GLY A 17 -14.83 -14.77 5.39
C GLY A 17 -13.33 -14.60 5.55
N VAL A 18 -12.54 -15.44 4.88
CA VAL A 18 -11.11 -15.20 4.73
C VAL A 18 -10.99 -13.94 3.89
N ALA A 19 -10.69 -12.81 4.53
CA ALA A 19 -10.36 -11.59 3.81
C ALA A 19 -9.17 -11.91 2.89
N PRO A 20 -9.20 -11.56 1.60
CA PRO A 20 -8.05 -11.70 0.74
C PRO A 20 -6.89 -10.93 1.38
N GLN A 21 -5.82 -11.62 1.74
CA GLN A 21 -4.61 -10.94 2.18
C GLN A 21 -4.08 -10.19 0.95
N ALA A 22 -4.13 -8.86 0.97
CA ALA A 22 -3.60 -8.05 -0.10
C ALA A 22 -2.13 -8.42 -0.29
N GLN A 23 -1.79 -8.96 -1.45
CA GLN A 23 -0.41 -9.25 -1.79
C GLN A 23 0.33 -7.91 -1.82
N ALA A 24 1.36 -7.75 -0.99
CA ALA A 24 2.17 -6.55 -1.04
C ALA A 24 2.75 -6.41 -2.46
N ALA A 25 2.54 -5.25 -3.09
CA ALA A 25 3.18 -4.97 -4.37
C ALA A 25 4.70 -5.07 -4.18
N SER A 26 5.42 -5.79 -5.04
CA SER A 26 6.89 -5.79 -4.96
C SER A 26 7.48 -4.50 -5.53
N LEU A 27 6.77 -3.78 -6.40
CA LEU A 27 7.27 -2.58 -7.05
C LEU A 27 6.57 -1.32 -6.56
N TYR A 28 7.37 -0.35 -6.10
CA TYR A 28 6.91 0.91 -5.55
C TYR A 28 7.47 2.10 -6.34
N ASN A 29 6.72 3.21 -6.36
CA ASN A 29 7.29 4.50 -6.72
C ASN A 29 7.99 5.05 -5.47
N LEU A 30 9.27 5.38 -5.60
CA LEU A 30 10.03 6.04 -4.56
C LEU A 30 10.15 7.53 -4.92
N LEU A 31 9.44 8.37 -4.19
CA LEU A 31 9.52 9.83 -4.33
C LEU A 31 10.63 10.34 -3.42
N VAL A 32 11.61 11.03 -3.99
CA VAL A 32 12.74 11.62 -3.25
C VAL A 32 12.66 13.14 -3.39
N GLY A 33 12.35 13.82 -2.29
CA GLY A 33 12.44 15.28 -2.19
C GLY A 33 13.87 15.71 -1.84
N THR A 34 14.33 16.82 -2.41
CA THR A 34 15.73 17.28 -2.23
C THR A 34 15.81 18.80 -2.18
N TYR A 35 16.86 19.33 -1.57
CA TYR A 35 17.18 20.76 -1.67
C TYR A 35 17.61 21.11 -3.10
N THR A 36 17.14 22.25 -3.62
CA THR A 36 17.36 22.69 -5.02
C THR A 36 18.38 23.81 -5.16
N GLU A 37 19.14 24.10 -4.11
CA GLU A 37 20.25 25.07 -4.16
C GLU A 37 21.47 24.54 -4.93
N GLY A 38 21.58 23.20 -5.04
CA GLY A 38 22.59 22.50 -5.83
C GLY A 38 22.07 22.09 -7.20
N SER A 39 22.50 20.91 -7.66
CA SER A 39 22.14 20.38 -8.98
C SER A 39 20.76 19.71 -9.05
N SER A 40 20.02 19.66 -7.94
CA SER A 40 18.72 19.00 -7.92
C SER A 40 17.60 19.92 -8.39
N GLU A 41 16.66 19.36 -9.13
CA GLU A 41 15.53 20.10 -9.72
C GLU A 41 14.26 20.02 -8.86
N GLY A 42 14.26 19.20 -7.79
CA GLY A 42 13.13 19.09 -6.86
C GLY A 42 12.80 17.63 -6.52
N PHE A 43 11.62 17.16 -6.93
CA PHE A 43 11.18 15.79 -6.69
C PHE A 43 11.66 14.85 -7.78
N GLN A 44 12.31 13.77 -7.37
CA GLN A 44 12.75 12.69 -8.25
C GLN A 44 11.88 11.46 -7.99
N VAL A 45 11.31 10.86 -9.04
CA VAL A 45 10.53 9.61 -8.92
C VAL A 45 11.36 8.45 -9.44
N TYR A 46 11.65 7.49 -8.56
CA TYR A 46 12.35 6.24 -8.87
C TYR A 46 11.39 5.04 -8.79
N ARG A 47 11.87 3.89 -9.25
CA ARG A 47 11.26 2.59 -8.98
C ARG A 47 12.07 1.86 -7.93
N PHE A 48 11.41 1.44 -6.85
CA PHE A 48 11.98 0.57 -5.83
C PHE A 48 11.37 -0.82 -5.96
N ASP A 49 12.21 -1.85 -6.01
CA ASP A 49 11.80 -3.24 -5.95
C ASP A 49 12.04 -3.78 -4.53
N GLY A 50 10.95 -4.03 -3.80
CA GLY A 50 10.97 -4.57 -2.45
C GLY A 50 11.35 -6.05 -2.37
N SER A 51 11.48 -6.75 -3.50
CA SER A 51 11.95 -8.14 -3.50
C SER A 51 13.47 -8.26 -3.36
N ASP A 52 14.23 -7.34 -3.96
CA ASP A 52 15.70 -7.34 -3.95
C ASP A 52 16.34 -6.04 -3.43
N GLY A 53 15.52 -5.02 -3.14
CA GLY A 53 15.95 -3.71 -2.67
C GLY A 53 16.48 -2.79 -3.77
N SER A 54 16.39 -3.17 -5.04
CA SER A 54 16.97 -2.40 -6.14
C SER A 54 16.19 -1.11 -6.39
N VAL A 55 16.93 -0.06 -6.79
CA VAL A 55 16.37 1.24 -7.16
C VAL A 55 16.78 1.58 -8.59
N LYS A 56 15.81 1.92 -9.44
CA LYS A 56 16.03 2.34 -10.83
C LYS A 56 15.42 3.70 -11.12
N GLY A 57 16.11 4.53 -11.91
CA GLY A 57 15.62 5.85 -12.32
C GLY A 57 16.71 6.94 -12.29
N PRO A 58 16.29 8.22 -12.30
CA PRO A 58 14.91 8.71 -12.16
C PRO A 58 14.05 8.37 -13.38
N LEU A 59 12.80 7.99 -13.13
CA LEU A 59 11.78 7.78 -14.17
C LEU A 59 11.09 9.09 -14.58
N ARG A 60 10.95 10.00 -13.61
CA ARG A 60 10.38 11.33 -13.79
C ARG A 60 11.04 12.30 -12.82
N VAL A 61 11.09 13.56 -13.23
CA VAL A 61 11.51 14.70 -12.41
C VAL A 61 10.36 15.70 -12.40
N ALA A 62 9.97 16.15 -11.21
CA ALA A 62 9.00 17.23 -11.05
C ALA A 62 9.71 18.44 -10.45
N HIS A 63 9.78 19.51 -11.25
CA HIS A 63 10.46 20.74 -10.86
C HIS A 63 9.68 21.46 -9.77
N THR A 64 10.33 21.72 -8.64
CA THR A 64 9.75 22.50 -7.54
C THR A 64 10.88 22.97 -6.61
N SER A 65 10.70 24.13 -5.97
CA SER A 65 11.74 24.69 -5.09
C SER A 65 11.76 24.00 -3.73
N ASN A 66 12.91 23.46 -3.35
CA ASN A 66 13.19 22.88 -2.04
C ASN A 66 12.08 21.97 -1.42
N PRO A 67 11.66 20.90 -2.12
CA PRO A 67 10.60 19.99 -1.65
C PRO A 67 11.08 18.92 -0.65
N SER A 68 12.12 19.16 0.15
CA SER A 68 12.68 18.14 1.05
C SER A 68 11.62 17.61 2.04
N TYR A 69 11.42 16.29 2.06
CA TYR A 69 10.53 15.53 2.95
C TYR A 69 11.26 14.29 3.48
#